data_AF-A0A7V9SPY3-F1
#
_entry.id   AF-A0A7V9SPY3-F1
#
_cell.length_a   1.000
_cell.length_b   1.000
_cell.length_c   1.000
_cell.angle_alpha   90.00
_cell.angle_beta   90.00
_cell.angle_gamma   90.00
#
_symmetry.space_group_name_H-M   'P 1'
#
loop_
_entity.id
_entity.type
_entity.pdbx_description
1 polymer ?
#
loop_
_entity_poly.entity_id
_entity_poly.type
_entity_poly.pdbx_seq_one_letter_code
_entity_poly.pdbx_strand_id
1 'polypeptide(L)'
;LTGLWDAWKSSEAGTQARRTINTHATVMVTVTVLALADVAWRMNDYHTELVTPVGIMVLSVVIAALVTLGATFGGTLVYDYGFNVETAGDHPAWHKSETDVLPGQHDAGKQS
;
A
#
# COMPACT_ATOMS: atom_id res chain seq x y z
N LEU A 1 6.50 -19.93 6.61
CA LEU A 1 6.39 -18.83 7.60
C LEU A 1 7.61 -17.92 7.60
N THR A 2 8.83 -18.42 7.40
CA THR A 2 10.06 -17.59 7.30
C THR A 2 10.06 -16.64 6.10
N GLY A 3 9.56 -17.04 4.92
CA GLY A 3 9.55 -16.16 3.73
C GLY A 3 8.63 -14.93 3.83
N LEU A 4 7.49 -15.02 4.53
CA LEU A 4 6.62 -13.87 4.81
C LEU A 4 7.22 -12.94 5.86
N TRP A 5 7.86 -13.53 6.88
CA TRP A 5 8.55 -12.78 7.93
C TRP A 5 9.80 -12.07 7.39
N ASP A 6 10.54 -12.73 6.51
CA ASP A 6 11.72 -12.20 5.83
C ASP A 6 11.32 -11.13 4.81
N ALA A 7 10.22 -11.30 4.07
CA ALA A 7 9.67 -10.23 3.22
C ALA A 7 9.26 -8.98 4.02
N TRP A 8 8.66 -9.17 5.20
CA TRP A 8 8.27 -8.07 6.08
C TRP A 8 9.48 -7.39 6.74
N LYS A 9 10.51 -8.16 7.12
CA LYS A 9 11.74 -7.68 7.77
C LYS A 9 12.76 -7.07 6.79
N SER A 10 12.84 -7.59 5.57
CA SER A 10 13.77 -7.18 4.49
C SER A 10 13.35 -5.89 3.77
N SER A 11 12.32 -5.21 4.29
CA SER A 11 11.75 -3.99 3.71
C SER A 11 12.55 -2.70 3.98
N GLU A 12 13.86 -2.79 4.21
CA GLU A 12 14.78 -1.63 4.30
C GLU A 12 15.96 -1.76 3.32
N ALA A 13 15.90 -1.00 2.21
CA ALA A 13 16.91 -0.02 1.77
C ALA A 13 16.73 0.40 0.28
N GLY A 14 16.63 1.71 0.02
CA GLY A 14 17.35 2.36 -1.08
C GLY A 14 16.59 3.13 -2.17
N THR A 15 15.31 2.86 -2.46
CA THR A 15 14.58 3.58 -3.53
C THR A 15 13.13 3.91 -3.15
N GLN A 16 12.67 5.11 -3.50
CA GLN A 16 11.29 5.60 -3.27
C GLN A 16 10.23 4.62 -3.77
N ALA A 17 10.40 4.06 -4.97
CA ALA A 17 9.48 3.09 -5.57
C ALA A 17 9.26 1.84 -4.70
N ARG A 18 10.34 1.28 -4.12
CA ARG A 18 10.26 0.04 -3.34
C ARG A 18 9.59 0.25 -1.98
N ARG A 19 9.75 1.44 -1.39
CA ARG A 19 9.03 1.85 -0.17
C ARG A 19 7.53 1.95 -0.42
N THR A 20 7.13 2.52 -1.55
CA THR A 20 5.71 2.62 -1.95
C THR A 20 5.08 1.26 -2.20
N ILE A 21 5.81 0.35 -2.88
CA ILE A 21 5.35 -1.04 -3.10
C ILE A 21 5.13 -1.75 -1.76
N ASN A 22 6.11 -1.69 -0.86
CA ASN A 22 6.00 -2.36 0.44
C ASN A 22 4.89 -1.77 1.31
N THR A 23 4.69 -0.44 1.26
CA THR A 23 3.62 0.23 1.99
C THR A 23 2.26 -0.18 1.46
N HIS A 24 2.05 -0.18 0.13
CA HIS A 24 0.83 -0.67 -0.50
C HIS A 24 0.54 -2.12 -0.09
N ALA A 25 1.52 -3.02 -0.27
CA ALA A 25 1.36 -4.43 0.03
C ALA A 25 1.02 -4.69 1.51
N THR A 26 1.70 -4.00 2.44
CA THR A 26 1.44 -4.11 3.87
C THR A 26 0.02 -3.68 4.21
N VAL A 27 -0.43 -2.53 3.68
CA VAL A 27 -1.80 -2.05 3.89
C VAL A 27 -2.82 -3.04 3.33
N MET A 28 -2.61 -3.57 2.12
CA MET A 28 -3.54 -4.53 1.49
C MET A 28 -3.65 -5.85 2.27
N VAL A 29 -2.53 -6.35 2.82
CA VAL A 29 -2.55 -7.53 3.69
C VAL A 29 -3.33 -7.24 4.98
N THR A 30 -3.08 -6.10 5.65
CA THR A 30 -3.81 -5.71 6.85
C THR A 30 -5.32 -5.58 6.58
N VAL A 31 -5.70 -4.89 5.50
CA VAL A 31 -7.10 -4.75 5.06
C VAL A 31 -7.75 -6.12 4.86
N THR A 32 -7.05 -7.03 4.19
CA THR A 32 -7.58 -8.37 3.90
C THR A 32 -7.86 -9.15 5.19
N VAL A 33 -6.92 -9.14 6.14
CA VAL A 33 -7.11 -9.82 7.44
C VAL A 33 -8.28 -9.22 8.21
N LEU A 34 -8.39 -7.88 8.25
CA LEU A 34 -9.50 -7.21 8.92
C LEU A 34 -10.85 -7.49 8.26
N ALA A 35 -10.90 -7.52 6.93
CA ALA A 35 -12.12 -7.85 6.19
C ALA A 35 -12.58 -9.29 6.45
N LEU A 36 -11.66 -10.25 6.51
CA LEU A 36 -11.99 -11.63 6.88
C LEU A 36 -12.52 -11.73 8.31
N ALA A 37 -11.92 -10.99 9.25
CA ALA A 37 -12.40 -10.93 10.63
C ALA A 37 -13.80 -10.30 10.74
N ASP A 38 -14.06 -9.21 10.00
CA ASP A 38 -15.37 -8.55 9.94
C ASP A 38 -16.45 -9.51 9.40
N VAL A 39 -16.16 -10.22 8.32
CA VAL A 39 -17.08 -11.22 7.74
C VAL A 39 -17.34 -12.37 8.72
N ALA A 40 -16.31 -12.92 9.35
CA ALA A 40 -16.46 -13.99 10.33
C ALA A 40 -17.31 -13.56 11.52
N TRP A 41 -17.11 -12.34 12.02
CA TRP A 41 -17.93 -11.77 13.10
C TRP A 41 -19.38 -11.62 12.64
N ARG A 42 -19.62 -11.01 11.48
CA ARG A 42 -20.98 -10.88 10.92
C ARG A 42 -21.71 -12.20 10.80
N MET A 43 -21.02 -13.27 10.39
CA MET A 43 -21.62 -14.60 10.28
C MET A 43 -22.03 -15.18 11.64
N ASN A 44 -21.27 -14.90 12.71
CA ASN A 44 -21.59 -15.36 14.06
C ASN A 44 -22.79 -14.63 14.65
N ASP A 45 -22.88 -13.32 14.43
CA ASP A 45 -23.93 -12.48 15.03
C ASP A 45 -25.23 -12.45 14.20
N TYR A 46 -25.21 -13.00 12.99
CA TYR A 46 -26.32 -12.97 12.02
C TYR A 46 -27.65 -13.51 12.56
N HIS A 47 -27.60 -14.47 13.49
CA HIS A 47 -28.80 -15.09 14.06
C HIS A 47 -29.17 -14.57 15.46
N THR A 48 -28.30 -13.78 16.08
CA THR A 48 -28.42 -13.39 17.50
C THR A 48 -28.79 -11.94 17.69
N GLU A 49 -28.50 -11.06 16.72
CA GLU A 49 -28.67 -9.61 16.88
C GLU A 49 -29.76 -9.05 15.95
N LEU A 50 -30.64 -8.19 16.49
CA LEU A 50 -31.74 -7.55 15.75
C LEU A 50 -31.28 -6.34 14.91
N VAL A 51 -30.09 -5.80 15.21
CA VAL A 51 -29.48 -4.64 14.55
C VAL A 51 -27.97 -4.86 14.44
N THR A 52 -27.31 -4.20 13.48
CA THR A 52 -25.85 -4.34 13.33
C THR A 52 -25.13 -3.84 14.59
N PRO A 53 -24.29 -4.67 15.22
CA PRO A 53 -23.47 -4.25 16.35
C PRO A 53 -22.59 -3.04 15.99
N VAL A 54 -22.49 -2.07 16.91
CA VAL A 54 -21.66 -0.85 16.72
C VAL A 54 -20.21 -1.20 16.41
N GLY A 55 -19.68 -2.28 17.00
CA GLY A 55 -18.32 -2.76 16.74
C GLY A 55 -18.07 -3.13 15.28
N ILE A 56 -19.01 -3.81 14.62
CA ILE A 56 -18.93 -4.17 13.20
C ILE A 56 -18.98 -2.92 12.32
N MET A 57 -19.79 -1.93 12.70
CA MET A 57 -19.88 -0.67 11.97
C MET A 57 -18.55 0.11 12.04
N VAL A 58 -17.97 0.24 13.24
CA VAL A 58 -16.66 0.89 13.43
C VAL A 58 -15.56 0.16 12.66
N LEU A 59 -15.53 -1.18 12.73
CA LEU A 59 -14.55 -1.99 12.00
C LEU A 59 -14.67 -1.77 10.49
N SER A 60 -15.89 -1.69 9.96
CA SER A 60 -16.15 -1.41 8.55
C SER A 60 -15.62 -0.04 8.12
N VAL A 61 -15.80 1.00 8.95
CA VAL A 61 -15.26 2.35 8.68
C VAL A 61 -13.73 2.34 8.66
N VAL A 62 -13.10 1.64 9.60
CA VAL A 62 -11.64 1.50 9.64
C VAL A 62 -11.13 0.78 8.39
N ILE A 63 -11.78 -0.32 7.98
CA ILE A 63 -11.44 -1.04 6.74
C ILE A 63 -11.55 -0.11 5.54
N ALA A 64 -12.63 0.68 5.43
CA ALA A 64 -12.82 1.62 4.33
C ALA A 64 -11.69 2.66 4.26
N ALA A 65 -11.30 3.24 5.40
CA ALA A 65 -10.18 4.19 5.46
C ALA A 65 -8.85 3.56 5.02
N LEU A 66 -8.57 2.33 5.47
CA LEU A 66 -7.37 1.59 5.08
C LEU A 66 -7.37 1.24 3.58
N VAL A 67 -8.51 0.88 2.99
CA VAL A 67 -8.65 0.67 1.54
C VAL A 67 -8.33 1.94 0.77
N THR A 68 -8.80 3.10 1.22
CA THR A 68 -8.46 4.39 0.59
C THR A 68 -6.96 4.66 0.62
N LEU A 69 -6.30 4.39 1.75
CA LEU A 69 -4.84 4.51 1.86
C LEU A 69 -4.12 3.54 0.91
N GLY A 70 -4.52 2.26 0.90
CA GLY A 70 -3.98 1.25 0.01
C GLY A 70 -4.13 1.64 -1.47
N ALA A 71 -5.31 2.13 -1.86
CA ALA A 71 -5.60 2.61 -3.21
C ALA A 71 -4.76 3.83 -3.59
N THR A 72 -4.48 4.73 -2.65
CA THR A 72 -3.61 5.89 -2.89
C THR A 72 -2.21 5.43 -3.26
N PHE A 73 -1.60 4.54 -2.47
CA PHE A 73 -0.28 3.99 -2.80
C PHE A 73 -0.31 3.15 -4.08
N GLY A 74 -1.34 2.32 -4.29
CA GLY A 74 -1.50 1.54 -5.52
C GLY A 74 -1.61 2.42 -6.76
N GLY A 75 -2.31 3.56 -6.66
CA GLY A 75 -2.37 4.57 -7.70
C GLY A 75 -0.98 5.11 -8.04
N THR A 76 -0.19 5.52 -7.06
CA THR A 76 1.19 5.99 -7.31
C THR A 76 2.07 4.91 -7.97
N LEU A 77 1.85 3.62 -7.66
CA LEU A 77 2.57 2.52 -8.33
C LEU A 77 2.28 2.46 -9.83
N VAL A 78 1.03 2.64 -10.23
CA VAL A 78 0.62 2.57 -11.64
C VAL A 78 0.95 3.87 -12.37
N TYR A 79 0.62 5.02 -11.78
CA TYR A 79 0.78 6.33 -12.43
C TYR A 79 2.22 6.85 -12.43
N ASP A 80 2.92 6.75 -11.30
CA ASP A 80 4.25 7.37 -11.14
C ASP A 80 5.38 6.36 -11.42
N TYR A 81 5.18 5.09 -11.06
CA TYR A 81 6.22 4.06 -11.19
C TYR A 81 6.01 3.09 -12.36
N GLY A 82 4.93 3.20 -13.13
CA GLY A 82 4.68 2.35 -14.31
C GLY A 82 4.60 0.85 -14.00
N PHE A 83 4.26 0.49 -12.76
CA PHE A 83 4.17 -0.90 -12.33
C PHE A 83 3.03 -1.62 -13.07
N ASN A 84 3.32 -2.77 -13.69
CA ASN A 84 2.35 -3.60 -14.43
C ASN A 84 1.80 -3.00 -15.75
N VAL A 85 2.55 -2.12 -16.41
CA VAL A 85 2.25 -1.67 -17.78
C VAL A 85 3.26 -2.30 -18.75
N GLU A 86 2.83 -2.89 -19.88
CA GLU A 86 3.71 -3.44 -20.93
C GLU A 86 4.52 -2.37 -21.70
N THR A 87 5.12 -1.40 -21.01
CA THR A 87 6.03 -0.39 -21.60
C THR A 87 7.46 -0.60 -21.10
N ALA A 88 7.97 -1.81 -21.32
CA ALA A 88 9.41 -2.06 -21.43
C ALA A 88 9.68 -3.09 -22.54
N GLY A 89 9.06 -2.87 -23.71
CA GLY A 89 9.75 -3.18 -24.96
C GLY A 89 10.96 -2.24 -25.05
N ASP A 90 12.16 -2.82 -25.03
CA ASP A 90 13.49 -2.26 -25.32
C ASP A 90 14.19 -1.29 -24.35
N HIS A 91 13.57 -0.75 -23.29
CA HIS A 91 14.33 -0.03 -22.26
C HIS A 91 13.80 -0.28 -20.84
N PRO A 92 14.63 -0.74 -19.88
CA PRO A 92 14.20 -0.76 -18.48
C PRO A 92 13.98 0.68 -18.01
N ALA A 93 12.78 0.98 -17.53
CA ALA A 93 12.40 2.27 -16.94
C ALA A 93 13.09 2.56 -15.57
N TRP A 94 14.29 2.01 -15.38
CA TRP A 94 15.08 2.16 -14.16
C TRP A 94 16.35 2.94 -14.47
N HIS A 95 16.29 4.27 -14.38
CA HIS A 95 17.46 5.02 -13.94
C HIS A 95 17.45 5.04 -12.41
N LYS A 96 18.42 4.36 -11.82
CA LYS A 96 18.75 4.43 -10.40
C LYS A 96 19.17 5.88 -10.09
N SER A 97 18.23 6.77 -9.79
CA SER A 97 18.60 8.05 -9.20
C SER A 97 18.97 7.78 -7.74
N GLU A 98 20.26 7.59 -7.49
CA GLU A 98 20.86 7.47 -6.15
C GLU A 98 20.80 8.79 -5.35
N THR A 99 20.13 9.82 -5.86
CA THR A 99 19.93 11.11 -5.21
C THR A 99 18.50 11.24 -4.71
N ASP A 100 18.38 11.21 -3.38
CA ASP A 100 17.18 11.63 -2.65
C ASP A 100 17.01 13.14 -2.84
N VAL A 101 15.96 13.55 -3.55
CA VAL A 101 15.63 14.95 -3.77
C VAL A 101 14.48 15.37 -2.85
N LEU A 102 14.81 16.24 -1.91
CA LEU A 102 13.84 16.91 -1.06
C LEU A 102 13.05 17.95 -1.89
N PRO A 103 11.77 18.23 -1.55
CA PRO A 103 11.00 19.28 -2.20
C PRO A 103 11.70 20.64 -2.01
N GLY A 104 12.30 21.17 -3.09
CA GLY A 104 13.08 22.41 -3.09
C GLY A 104 14.43 22.36 -3.80
N GLN A 105 14.91 21.19 -4.24
CA GLN A 105 16.21 21.05 -4.93
C GLN A 105 16.17 21.31 -6.45
N HIS A 106 15.02 21.71 -7.01
CA HIS A 106 14.90 21.97 -8.45
C HIS A 106 15.49 23.32 -8.91
N ASP A 107 15.81 24.25 -7.99
CA ASP A 107 16.11 25.65 -8.36
C ASP A 107 17.55 26.14 -8.07
N ALA A 108 18.45 25.33 -7.51
CA ALA A 108 19.79 25.79 -7.11
C ALA A 108 20.92 25.43 -8.09
N GLY A 109 20.59 24.98 -9.31
CA GLY A 109 21.54 24.28 -10.18
C GLY A 109 21.83 24.89 -11.53
N LYS A 110 21.48 26.16 -11.81
CA LYS A 110 21.97 26.89 -13.01
C LYS A 110 21.98 28.40 -12.77
N GLN A 111 23.15 28.97 -12.54
CA GLN A 111 23.71 30.09 -13.33
C GLN A 111 25.02 30.64 -12.73
N SER A 112 25.94 30.89 -13.65
CA SER A 112 27.28 31.52 -13.57
C SER A 112 28.42 30.66 -13.06
#